data_AF-A0A7Y1XE29-F1
#
_entry.id   AF-A0A7Y1XE29-F1
#
_cell.length_a   1.000
_cell.length_b   1.000
_cell.length_c   1.000
_cell.angle_alpha   90.00
_cell.angle_beta   90.00
_cell.angle_gamma   90.00
#
_symmetry.space_group_name_H-M   'P 1'
#
loop_
_entity.id
_entity.type
_entity.pdbx_description
1 polymer ?
#
loop_
_entity_poly.entity_id
_entity_poly.type
_entity_poly.pdbx_seq_one_letter_code
_entity_poly.pdbx_strand_id
1 'polypeptide(L)'
;MPRNLNDNICAEHVFAALFKKHSKHLHDFLYYKFGEEYDPKDKVQEAFIKLWENCANIPPDKAKSFLFTSANNLMLNATAHKKVVLKFKKTPQKTHTDISPEYVLEEKQYNEKLQRAIANLTEAQRVAFLMNRVEGKRFKEIAELLDISVKAVEKRIYGALNKLREEIKEL
;
A
#
# COMPACT_ATOMS: atom_id res chain seq x y z
N MET A 1 -17.89 26.54 -20.93
CA MET A 1 -18.62 25.29 -21.22
C MET A 1 -19.44 24.93 -19.98
N PRO A 2 -20.75 24.64 -20.09
CA PRO A 2 -21.54 24.29 -18.91
C PRO A 2 -21.08 22.92 -18.40
N ARG A 3 -20.78 22.81 -17.10
CA ARG A 3 -20.54 21.52 -16.45
C ARG A 3 -21.87 20.75 -16.48
N ASN A 4 -21.89 19.58 -17.13
CA ASN A 4 -23.03 18.68 -17.08
C ASN A 4 -23.34 18.36 -15.61
N LEU A 5 -24.58 18.58 -15.19
CA LEU A 5 -25.06 18.28 -13.83
C LEU A 5 -24.94 16.79 -13.45
N ASN A 6 -24.64 15.91 -14.41
CA ASN A 6 -24.51 14.46 -14.22
C ASN A 6 -23.08 13.98 -13.92
N ASP A 7 -22.06 14.85 -13.99
CA ASP A 7 -20.66 14.48 -13.75
C ASP A 7 -20.16 14.92 -12.36
N ASN A 8 -21.03 14.89 -11.35
CA ASN A 8 -20.63 15.14 -9.97
C ASN A 8 -20.51 13.80 -9.21
N ILE A 9 -19.47 13.67 -8.38
CA ILE A 9 -19.24 12.51 -7.51
C ILE A 9 -20.45 12.25 -6.59
N CYS A 10 -21.23 13.28 -6.24
CA CYS A 10 -22.42 13.11 -5.39
C CYS A 10 -23.52 12.26 -6.04
N ALA A 11 -23.47 12.04 -7.36
CA ALA A 11 -24.37 11.13 -8.01
C ALA A 11 -23.98 9.68 -7.71
N GLU A 12 -24.91 8.89 -7.20
CA GLU A 12 -24.67 7.50 -6.74
C GLU A 12 -23.96 6.65 -7.79
N HIS A 13 -24.38 6.73 -9.05
CA HIS A 13 -23.78 5.96 -10.15
C HIS A 13 -22.31 6.35 -10.42
N VAL A 14 -21.95 7.64 -10.29
CA VAL A 14 -20.57 8.12 -10.43
C VAL A 14 -19.71 7.62 -9.26
N PHE A 15 -20.22 7.77 -8.04
CA PHE A 15 -19.53 7.27 -6.85
C PHE A 15 -19.32 5.75 -6.88
N ALA A 16 -20.35 4.98 -7.25
CA ALA A 16 -20.27 3.53 -7.39
C ALA A 16 -19.25 3.11 -8.45
N ALA A 17 -19.17 3.82 -9.58
CA ALA A 17 -18.17 3.58 -10.60
C ALA A 17 -16.74 3.86 -10.08
N LEU A 18 -16.55 4.95 -9.35
CA LEU A 18 -15.26 5.26 -8.69
C LEU A 18 -14.89 4.20 -7.66
N PHE A 19 -15.84 3.76 -6.84
CA PHE A 19 -15.63 2.71 -5.84
C PHE A 19 -15.18 1.40 -6.49
N LYS A 20 -15.93 0.91 -7.48
CA LYS A 20 -15.60 -0.31 -8.21
C LYS A 20 -14.23 -0.24 -8.88
N LYS A 21 -13.86 0.94 -9.40
CA LYS A 21 -12.59 1.16 -10.10
C LYS A 21 -11.38 1.27 -9.18
N HIS A 22 -11.53 1.89 -8.01
CA HIS A 22 -10.39 2.29 -7.18
C HIS A 22 -10.25 1.54 -5.86
N SER A 23 -11.33 0.96 -5.31
CA SER A 23 -11.33 0.34 -3.98
C SER A 23 -10.27 -0.74 -3.81
N LYS A 24 -10.21 -1.72 -4.74
CA LYS A 24 -9.19 -2.78 -4.71
C LYS A 24 -7.77 -2.22 -4.83
N HIS A 25 -7.54 -1.30 -5.76
CA HIS A 25 -6.21 -0.73 -5.97
C HIS A 25 -5.72 0.10 -4.77
N LEU A 26 -6.64 0.82 -4.12
CA LEU A 26 -6.35 1.57 -2.92
C LEU A 26 -6.02 0.63 -1.76
N HIS A 27 -6.83 -0.41 -1.56
CA HIS A 27 -6.57 -1.46 -0.57
C HIS A 27 -5.18 -2.05 -0.74
N ASP A 28 -4.87 -2.52 -1.95
CA ASP A 28 -3.62 -3.20 -2.25
C ASP A 28 -2.43 -2.24 -2.01
N PHE A 29 -2.54 -0.99 -2.46
CA PHE A 29 -1.53 0.05 -2.17
C PHE A 29 -1.26 0.24 -0.67
N LEU A 30 -2.31 0.32 0.15
CA LEU A 30 -2.16 0.49 1.60
C LEU A 30 -1.58 -0.78 2.26
N TYR A 31 -2.06 -1.95 1.86
CA TYR A 31 -1.57 -3.24 2.35
C TYR A 31 -0.08 -3.41 2.10
N TYR A 32 0.41 -3.13 0.89
CA TYR A 32 1.85 -3.27 0.60
C TYR A 32 2.70 -2.17 1.23
N LYS A 33 2.13 -0.99 1.46
CA LYS A 33 2.87 0.11 2.06
C LYS A 33 3.02 -0.04 3.59
N PHE A 34 2.00 -0.55 4.27
CA PHE A 34 1.90 -0.54 5.74
C PHE A 34 1.70 -1.91 6.38
N GLY A 35 1.29 -2.94 5.62
CA GLY A 35 0.90 -4.26 6.12
C GLY A 35 -0.56 -4.35 6.58
N GLU A 36 -0.99 -5.57 6.92
CA GLU A 36 -2.35 -5.86 7.40
C GLU A 36 -2.64 -5.29 8.80
N GLU A 37 -1.59 -5.04 9.57
CA GLU A 37 -1.64 -4.64 10.98
C GLU A 37 -2.41 -3.33 11.29
N TYR A 38 -2.78 -2.61 10.24
CA TYR A 38 -3.43 -1.29 10.27
C TYR A 38 -4.79 -1.27 9.55
N ASP A 39 -5.36 -2.44 9.29
CA ASP A 39 -6.64 -2.64 8.60
C ASP A 39 -6.82 -1.78 7.33
N PRO A 40 -6.14 -2.15 6.23
CA PRO A 40 -6.27 -1.46 4.96
C PRO A 40 -7.72 -1.35 4.45
N LYS A 41 -8.61 -2.30 4.79
CA LYS A 41 -10.01 -2.28 4.33
C LYS A 41 -10.78 -1.15 4.98
N ASP A 42 -10.63 -1.00 6.29
CA ASP A 42 -11.23 0.11 7.03
C ASP A 42 -10.75 1.47 6.50
N LYS A 43 -9.46 1.58 6.16
CA LYS A 43 -8.90 2.85 5.65
C LYS A 43 -9.35 3.18 4.24
N VAL A 44 -9.60 2.17 3.41
CA VAL A 44 -10.28 2.35 2.12
C VAL A 44 -11.69 2.88 2.36
N GLN A 45 -12.48 2.24 3.22
CA GLN A 45 -13.84 2.67 3.50
C GLN A 45 -13.89 4.11 4.02
N GLU A 46 -13.05 4.44 5.00
CA GLU A 46 -12.95 5.79 5.57
C GLU A 46 -12.57 6.83 4.51
N ALA A 47 -11.66 6.51 3.59
CA ALA A 47 -11.29 7.40 2.49
C ALA A 47 -12.46 7.63 1.51
N PHE A 48 -13.26 6.61 1.22
CA PHE A 48 -14.46 6.73 0.38
C PHE A 48 -15.57 7.52 1.07
N ILE A 49 -15.76 7.37 2.38
CA ILE A 49 -16.68 8.20 3.16
C ILE A 49 -16.27 9.68 3.05
N LYS A 50 -14.99 9.99 3.26
CA LYS A 50 -14.47 11.37 3.10
C LYS A 50 -14.68 11.92 1.69
N LEU A 51 -14.52 11.07 0.67
CA LEU A 51 -14.80 11.47 -0.71
C LEU A 51 -16.28 11.80 -0.90
N TRP A 52 -17.18 11.00 -0.33
CA TRP A 52 -18.63 11.25 -0.38
C TRP A 52 -19.01 12.54 0.35
N GLU A 53 -18.49 12.77 1.55
CA GLU A 53 -18.73 14.01 2.30
C GLU A 53 -18.26 15.27 1.56
N ASN A 54 -17.21 15.14 0.74
CA ASN A 54 -16.63 16.23 -0.04
C ASN A 54 -17.02 16.19 -1.53
N CYS A 55 -18.01 15.38 -1.90
CA CYS A 55 -18.29 15.04 -3.30
C CYS A 55 -18.58 16.26 -4.16
N ALA A 56 -19.21 17.31 -3.61
CA ALA A 56 -19.55 18.53 -4.33
C ALA A 56 -18.33 19.39 -4.68
N ASN A 57 -17.24 19.26 -3.92
CA ASN A 57 -16.05 20.09 -4.02
C ASN A 57 -14.92 19.41 -4.81
N ILE A 58 -15.01 18.10 -4.99
CA ILE A 58 -13.98 17.30 -5.65
C ILE A 58 -14.48 16.91 -7.04
N PRO A 59 -13.82 17.35 -8.12
CA PRO A 59 -14.20 16.93 -9.44
C PRO A 59 -13.79 15.46 -9.69
N PRO A 60 -14.53 14.67 -10.49
CA PRO A 60 -14.30 13.24 -10.67
C PRO A 60 -12.88 12.86 -11.12
N ASP A 61 -12.22 13.69 -11.92
CA ASP A 61 -10.84 13.48 -12.38
C ASP A 61 -9.82 13.52 -11.24
N LYS A 62 -10.13 14.23 -10.13
CA LYS A 62 -9.28 14.30 -8.93
C LYS A 62 -9.62 13.28 -7.86
N ALA A 63 -10.70 12.51 -8.03
CA ALA A 63 -11.17 11.54 -7.04
C ALA A 63 -10.10 10.51 -6.68
N LYS A 64 -9.37 9.99 -7.68
CA LYS A 64 -8.28 9.04 -7.46
C LYS A 64 -7.19 9.62 -6.57
N SER A 65 -6.64 10.77 -6.94
CA SER A 65 -5.56 11.41 -6.16
C SER A 65 -6.01 11.71 -4.74
N PHE A 66 -7.24 12.22 -4.57
CA PHE A 66 -7.83 12.45 -3.26
C PHE A 66 -7.92 11.18 -2.41
N LEU A 67 -8.41 10.07 -2.97
CA LEU A 67 -8.53 8.79 -2.29
C LEU A 67 -7.18 8.27 -1.81
N PHE A 68 -6.17 8.26 -2.69
CA PHE A 68 -4.84 7.77 -2.37
C PHE A 68 -4.13 8.65 -1.32
N THR A 69 -4.23 9.97 -1.44
CA THR A 69 -3.69 10.90 -0.44
C THR A 69 -4.38 10.74 0.91
N SER A 70 -5.72 10.70 0.92
CA SER A 70 -6.51 10.61 2.16
C SER A 70 -6.25 9.30 2.89
N ALA A 71 -6.32 8.17 2.19
CA ALA A 71 -6.09 6.87 2.81
C ALA A 71 -4.64 6.70 3.28
N ASN A 72 -3.67 7.24 2.54
CA ASN A 72 -2.28 7.24 2.97
C ASN A 72 -2.08 8.03 4.27
N ASN A 73 -2.71 9.20 4.39
CA ASN A 73 -2.63 10.02 5.60
C ASN A 73 -3.30 9.33 6.79
N LEU A 74 -4.42 8.64 6.56
CA LEU A 74 -5.09 7.81 7.58
C LEU A 74 -4.17 6.71 8.12
N MET A 75 -3.49 5.99 7.23
CA MET A 75 -2.54 4.95 7.63
C MET A 75 -1.32 5.53 8.37
N LEU A 76 -0.77 6.66 7.92
CA LEU A 76 0.34 7.33 8.60
C LEU A 76 -0.04 7.76 10.01
N ASN A 77 -1.24 8.32 10.20
CA ASN A 77 -1.74 8.71 11.50
C ASN A 77 -1.94 7.49 12.42
N ALA A 78 -2.52 6.40 11.90
CA ALA A 78 -2.69 5.15 12.64
C ALA A 78 -1.33 4.55 13.06
N THR A 79 -0.35 4.59 12.16
CA THR A 79 1.03 4.12 12.42
C THR A 79 1.71 4.96 13.50
N ALA A 80 1.61 6.29 13.42
CA ALA A 80 2.16 7.20 14.41
C ALA A 80 1.57 6.95 15.81
N HIS A 81 0.24 6.79 15.89
CA HIS A 81 -0.47 6.48 17.12
C HIS A 81 -0.03 5.12 17.70
N LYS A 82 0.08 4.08 16.85
CA LYS A 82 0.49 2.74 17.29
C LYS A 82 1.95 2.69 17.74
N LYS A 83 2.86 3.44 17.13
CA LYS A 83 4.26 3.55 17.58
C LYS A 83 4.39 4.13 18.99
N VAL A 84 3.48 5.04 19.37
CA VAL A 84 3.36 5.55 20.74
C VAL A 84 2.86 4.45 21.70
N VAL A 85 1.86 3.66 21.29
CA VAL A 85 1.26 2.59 22.10
C VAL A 85 2.19 1.36 22.26
N LEU A 86 2.84 0.90 21.19
CA LEU A 86 3.74 -0.26 21.19
C LEU A 86 5.04 -0.03 21.97
N LYS A 87 5.43 1.23 22.22
CA LYS A 87 6.49 1.55 23.18
C LYS A 87 6.19 1.02 24.60
N PHE A 88 4.94 0.62 24.89
CA PHE A 88 4.49 0.14 26.19
C PHE A 88 4.16 -1.37 26.26
N LYS A 89 4.21 -2.14 25.17
CA LYS A 89 3.96 -3.59 25.21
C LYS A 89 4.89 -4.35 24.26
N LYS A 90 5.79 -5.16 24.83
CA LYS A 90 6.47 -6.27 24.13
C LYS A 90 5.87 -7.58 24.62
N THR A 91 5.25 -8.35 23.73
CA THR A 91 4.95 -9.77 23.99
C THR A 91 5.14 -10.55 22.69
N PRO A 92 6.04 -11.54 22.65
CA PRO A 92 6.17 -12.40 21.49
C PRO A 92 5.02 -13.41 21.46
N GLN A 93 4.39 -13.58 20.29
CA GLN A 93 3.42 -14.64 20.04
C GLN A 93 4.18 -15.90 19.59
N LYS A 94 3.94 -17.04 20.26
CA LYS A 94 4.48 -18.34 19.86
C LYS A 94 3.50 -19.03 18.92
N THR A 95 3.99 -19.54 17.81
CA THR A 95 3.30 -20.52 16.95
C THR A 95 4.04 -21.85 17.05
N HIS A 96 3.29 -22.95 17.10
CA HIS A 96 3.80 -24.32 17.06
C HIS A 96 3.56 -24.91 15.66
N THR A 97 4.56 -25.58 15.08
CA THR A 97 4.50 -26.25 13.77
C THR A 97 5.15 -27.63 13.85
N ASP A 98 4.58 -28.61 13.12
CA ASP A 98 5.05 -30.02 13.04
C ASP A 98 6.23 -30.20 12.06
N ILE A 99 7.15 -29.23 12.01
CA ILE A 99 8.27 -29.20 11.07
C ILE A 99 9.58 -29.31 11.86
N SER A 100 10.62 -29.92 11.28
CA SER A 100 11.94 -30.07 11.93
C SER A 100 12.38 -28.73 12.57
N PRO A 101 12.82 -28.74 13.84
CA PRO A 101 13.28 -27.53 14.53
C PRO A 101 14.36 -26.75 13.78
N GLU A 102 15.22 -27.45 13.03
CA GLU A 102 16.27 -26.85 12.20
C GLU A 102 15.71 -26.13 10.99
N TYR A 103 14.74 -26.72 10.29
CA TYR A 103 14.07 -26.09 9.16
C TYR A 103 13.27 -24.85 9.60
N VAL A 104 12.56 -24.94 10.74
CA VAL A 104 11.82 -23.79 11.31
C VAL A 104 12.77 -22.65 11.68
N LEU A 105 13.95 -22.98 12.22
CA LEU A 105 14.95 -21.99 12.59
C LEU A 105 15.53 -21.31 11.34
N GLU A 106 15.88 -22.08 10.31
CA GLU A 106 16.44 -21.57 9.05
C GLU A 106 15.43 -20.72 8.28
N GLU A 107 14.17 -21.19 8.18
CA GLU A 107 13.06 -20.43 7.59
C GLU A 107 12.83 -19.12 8.34
N LYS A 108 12.83 -19.15 9.68
CA LYS A 108 12.65 -17.95 10.50
C LYS A 108 13.78 -16.95 10.30
N GLN A 109 15.03 -17.41 10.28
CA GLN A 109 16.20 -16.56 10.04
C GLN A 109 16.15 -15.94 8.64
N TYR A 110 15.78 -16.72 7.63
CA TYR A 110 15.61 -16.24 6.26
C TYR A 110 14.49 -15.21 6.16
N ASN A 111 13.32 -15.50 6.74
CA ASN A 111 12.18 -14.58 6.78
C ASN A 111 12.52 -13.27 7.50
N GLU A 112 13.18 -13.33 8.66
CA GLU A 112 13.61 -12.14 9.40
C GLU A 112 14.63 -11.30 8.60
N LYS A 113 15.51 -11.95 7.82
CA LYS A 113 16.45 -11.26 6.94
C LYS A 113 15.75 -10.60 5.75
N LEU A 114 14.83 -11.32 5.11
CA LEU A 114 14.01 -10.79 4.01
C LEU A 114 13.15 -9.61 4.45
N GLN A 115 12.48 -9.72 5.61
CA GLN A 115 11.67 -8.63 6.17
C GLN A 115 12.51 -7.38 6.47
N ARG A 116 13.71 -7.57 7.04
CA ARG A 116 14.67 -6.46 7.24
C ARG A 116 15.09 -5.82 5.92
N ALA A 117 15.41 -6.63 4.91
CA ALA A 117 15.81 -6.12 3.60
C ALA A 117 14.71 -5.32 2.91
N ILE A 118 13.46 -5.79 2.99
CA ILE A 118 12.29 -5.06 2.48
C ILE A 118 12.07 -3.76 3.28
N ALA A 119 12.26 -3.78 4.61
CA ALA A 119 12.13 -2.61 5.46
C ALA A 119 13.20 -1.52 5.16
N ASN A 120 14.40 -1.93 4.74
CA ASN A 120 15.49 -1.02 4.37
C ASN A 120 15.34 -0.36 3.00
N LEU A 121 14.40 -0.84 2.18
CA LEU A 121 14.01 -0.14 0.95
C LEU A 121 13.41 1.23 1.29
N THR A 122 13.66 2.22 0.41
CA THR A 122 12.88 3.46 0.49
C THR A 122 11.42 3.14 0.21
N GLU A 123 10.51 3.94 0.76
CA GLU A 123 9.08 3.73 0.58
C GLU A 123 8.69 3.60 -0.91
N ALA A 124 9.22 4.49 -1.75
CA ALA A 124 8.98 4.48 -3.20
C ALA A 124 9.51 3.20 -3.88
N GLN A 125 10.66 2.67 -3.43
CA GLN A 125 11.21 1.41 -3.92
C GLN A 125 10.33 0.23 -3.51
N ARG A 126 9.97 0.18 -2.22
CA ARG A 126 9.16 -0.89 -1.62
C ARG A 126 7.81 -1.02 -2.30
N VAL A 127 7.09 0.10 -2.43
CA VAL A 127 5.75 0.13 -3.07
C VAL A 127 5.82 -0.37 -4.51
N ALA A 128 6.72 0.19 -5.33
CA ALA A 128 6.83 -0.21 -6.73
C ALA A 128 7.26 -1.69 -6.89
N PHE A 129 8.17 -2.16 -6.03
CA PHE A 129 8.63 -3.55 -6.03
C PHE A 129 7.51 -4.52 -5.67
N LEU A 130 6.77 -4.27 -4.58
CA LEU A 130 5.70 -5.16 -4.13
C LEU A 130 4.53 -5.20 -5.12
N MET A 131 4.13 -4.05 -5.68
CA MET A 131 3.10 -4.01 -6.73
C MET A 131 3.49 -4.82 -7.97
N ASN A 132 4.78 -4.87 -8.34
CA ASN A 132 5.22 -5.68 -9.47
C ASN A 132 5.36 -7.17 -9.10
N ARG A 133 5.99 -7.47 -7.96
CA ARG A 133 6.42 -8.84 -7.64
C ARG A 133 5.35 -9.67 -6.95
N VAL A 134 4.50 -9.04 -6.15
CA VAL A 134 3.44 -9.73 -5.40
C VAL A 134 2.12 -9.68 -6.17
N GLU A 135 1.77 -8.52 -6.74
CA GLU A 135 0.51 -8.40 -7.50
C GLU A 135 0.65 -8.72 -8.99
N GLY A 136 1.87 -8.80 -9.53
CA GLY A 136 2.09 -9.04 -10.95
C GLY A 136 1.78 -7.83 -11.85
N LYS A 137 1.64 -6.61 -11.30
CA LYS A 137 1.34 -5.42 -12.11
C LYS A 137 2.47 -5.08 -13.08
N ARG A 138 2.11 -4.65 -14.28
CA ARG A 138 3.04 -4.16 -15.30
C ARG A 138 3.50 -2.75 -14.95
N PHE A 139 4.69 -2.36 -15.44
CA PHE A 139 5.27 -1.04 -15.12
C PHE A 139 4.37 0.14 -15.53
N LYS A 140 3.62 0.00 -16.64
CA LYS A 140 2.64 1.01 -17.08
C LYS A 140 1.51 1.21 -16.07
N GLU A 141 0.97 0.12 -15.53
CA GLU A 141 -0.11 0.17 -14.54
C GLU A 141 0.37 0.81 -13.23
N ILE A 142 1.59 0.49 -12.81
CA ILE A 142 2.21 1.10 -11.62
C ILE A 142 2.49 2.59 -11.85
N ALA A 143 2.95 2.97 -13.04
CA ALA A 143 3.23 4.36 -13.43
C ALA A 143 1.94 5.20 -13.35
N GLU A 144 0.85 4.68 -13.92
CA GLU A 144 -0.46 5.30 -13.84
C GLU A 144 -0.94 5.39 -12.39
N LEU A 145 -0.83 4.32 -11.60
CA LEU A 145 -1.28 4.29 -10.21
C LEU A 145 -0.54 5.30 -9.32
N LEU A 146 0.77 5.42 -9.49
CA LEU A 146 1.63 6.30 -8.69
C LEU A 146 1.78 7.71 -9.26
N ASP A 147 1.17 8.00 -10.42
CA ASP A 147 1.29 9.27 -11.14
C ASP A 147 2.75 9.68 -11.42
N ILE A 148 3.53 8.74 -11.97
CA ILE A 148 4.94 8.94 -12.34
C ILE A 148 5.22 8.32 -13.71
N SER A 149 6.41 8.59 -14.28
CA SER A 149 6.80 7.96 -15.54
C SER A 149 7.13 6.46 -15.37
N VAL A 150 6.93 5.68 -16.43
CA VAL A 150 7.34 4.25 -16.49
C VAL A 150 8.82 4.10 -16.16
N LYS A 151 9.66 5.02 -16.64
CA LYS A 151 11.10 5.04 -16.34
C LYS A 151 11.39 5.27 -14.84
N ALA A 152 10.56 6.06 -14.15
CA ALA A 152 10.67 6.23 -12.71
C ALA A 152 10.27 4.95 -11.95
N VAL A 153 9.25 4.22 -12.43
CA VAL A 153 8.87 2.90 -11.88
C VAL A 153 10.02 1.91 -12.05
N GLU A 154 10.57 1.79 -13.25
CA GLU A 154 11.72 0.93 -13.54
C GLU A 154 12.89 1.24 -12.60
N LYS A 155 13.27 2.52 -12.48
CA LYS A 155 14.36 2.93 -11.58
C LYS A 155 14.09 2.52 -10.11
N ARG A 156 12.83 2.64 -9.65
CA ARG A 156 12.43 2.23 -8.29
C ARG A 156 12.54 0.71 -8.11
N ILE A 157 12.05 -0.07 -9.06
CA ILE A 157 12.07 -1.54 -9.00
C ILE A 157 13.51 -2.08 -9.10
N TYR A 158 14.30 -1.60 -10.07
CA TYR A 158 15.70 -2.03 -10.21
C TYR A 158 16.54 -1.62 -8.99
N GLY A 159 16.30 -0.42 -8.45
CA GLY A 159 16.95 0.02 -7.21
C GLY A 159 16.56 -0.85 -6.01
N ALA A 160 15.31 -1.32 -5.94
CA ALA A 160 14.88 -2.27 -4.91
C ALA A 160 15.59 -3.62 -5.06
N LEU A 161 15.61 -4.19 -6.27
CA LEU A 161 16.25 -5.47 -6.56
C LEU A 161 17.75 -5.46 -6.22
N ASN A 162 18.46 -4.37 -6.52
CA ASN A 162 19.88 -4.27 -6.19
C ASN A 162 20.12 -4.28 -4.68
N LYS A 163 19.36 -3.48 -3.92
CA LYS A 163 19.46 -3.46 -2.45
C LYS A 163 19.11 -4.82 -1.83
N LEU A 164 18.01 -5.44 -2.29
CA LEU A 164 17.62 -6.75 -1.81
C LEU A 164 18.69 -7.80 -2.10
N ARG A 165 19.32 -7.76 -3.28
CA ARG A 165 20.44 -8.66 -3.60
C ARG A 165 21.65 -8.42 -2.71
N GLU A 166 22.02 -7.18 -2.43
CA GLU A 166 23.15 -6.87 -1.54
C GLU A 166 22.89 -7.37 -0.12
N GLU A 167 21.70 -7.14 0.42
CA GLU A 167 21.36 -7.55 1.78
C GLU A 167 21.15 -9.07 1.92
N ILE A 168 20.64 -9.74 0.88
CA ILE A 168 20.34 -11.18 0.91
C ILE A 168 21.54 -12.04 0.47
N LYS A 169 22.47 -11.51 -0.35
CA LYS A 169 23.66 -12.24 -0.84
C LYS A 169 24.56 -12.82 0.25
N GLU A 170 24.53 -12.29 1.46
CA GLU A 170 25.32 -12.81 2.58
C GLU A 170 24.68 -14.05 3.25
N LEU A 171 24.36 -15.07 2.46
CA LEU A 171 24.02 -16.42 2.95
C LEU A 171 24.94 -17.42 2.24
#